data_AF-A0A7X7SGG4-F1
#
_entry.id   AF-A0A7X7SGG4-F1
#
_cell.length_a   1.000
_cell.length_b   1.000
_cell.length_c   1.000
_cell.angle_alpha   90.00
_cell.angle_beta   90.00
_cell.angle_gamma   90.00
#
_symmetry.space_group_name_H-M   'P 1'
#
loop_
_entity.id
_entity.type
_entity.pdbx_description
1 polymer ?
#
loop_
_entity_poly.entity_id
_entity_poly.type
_entity_poly.pdbx_seq_one_letter_code
_entity_poly.pdbx_strand_id
1 'polypeptide(L)'
;MAAFSLLTVGFLALTGVPTAHAEPGANTGFALPFSGAPAFEYVAPTKTTAPSKINQPLGQKAADALAARIGLHRSDALSPKQARDLVSGRGVGGDRQAAKTIDASIAILTNTVGRPMLSKINGQVVPSVLGSYGVYVNTRGQLQSPANADAPTRKVNTLIAPGGYVGQWLRANGATHTLVALYRSAYTVEVPFGFVAQQISGDGQLVTNTKGGMKTTVGMSMAPPLWIVNFALIYIVSPRLAAAMPAYWTPIPPEVVRAIEASPTGQVPYARYQQYFR
;
A
#
# COMPACT_ATOMS: atom_id res chain seq x y z
N MET A 1 -36.17 -57.67 -26.02
CA MET A 1 -36.03 -56.80 -24.83
C MET A 1 -35.00 -55.73 -25.12
N ALA A 2 -35.42 -54.47 -25.19
CA ALA A 2 -34.62 -53.26 -25.00
C ALA A 2 -35.59 -52.08 -25.12
N ALA A 3 -36.08 -51.59 -23.99
CA ALA A 3 -36.90 -50.37 -23.93
C ALA A 3 -35.96 -49.22 -23.53
N PHE A 4 -35.82 -48.25 -24.43
CA PHE A 4 -35.14 -46.97 -24.16
C PHE A 4 -36.09 -46.09 -23.33
N SER A 5 -35.72 -45.80 -22.08
CA SER A 5 -36.38 -44.78 -21.27
C SER A 5 -35.62 -43.45 -21.44
N LEU A 6 -36.24 -42.50 -22.14
CA LEU A 6 -35.81 -41.11 -22.20
C LEU A 6 -36.15 -40.41 -20.87
N LEU A 7 -35.11 -39.96 -20.16
CA LEU A 7 -35.22 -39.03 -19.04
C LEU A 7 -35.18 -37.60 -19.58
N THR A 8 -36.35 -36.98 -19.69
CA THR A 8 -36.51 -35.53 -19.90
C THR A 8 -36.06 -34.78 -18.66
N VAL A 9 -34.94 -34.06 -18.76
CA VAL A 9 -34.48 -33.09 -17.76
C VAL A 9 -35.24 -31.77 -17.99
N GLY A 10 -36.12 -31.42 -17.05
CA GLY A 10 -36.83 -30.14 -17.06
C GLY A 10 -35.86 -28.98 -16.79
N PHE A 11 -35.73 -28.08 -17.76
CA PHE A 11 -35.10 -26.77 -17.57
C PHE A 11 -36.03 -25.89 -16.72
N LEU A 12 -35.64 -25.60 -15.47
CA LEU A 12 -36.23 -24.49 -14.73
C LEU A 12 -35.66 -23.19 -15.31
N ALA A 13 -36.51 -22.40 -15.96
CA ALA A 13 -36.20 -21.03 -16.35
C ALA A 13 -36.11 -20.15 -15.09
N LEU A 14 -34.89 -19.81 -14.68
CA LEU A 14 -34.64 -18.76 -13.68
C LEU A 14 -34.88 -17.39 -14.33
N THR A 15 -36.13 -16.93 -14.33
CA THR A 15 -36.46 -15.56 -14.73
C THR A 15 -36.21 -14.60 -13.57
N GLY A 16 -35.31 -13.63 -13.78
CA GLY A 16 -35.31 -12.36 -13.07
C GLY A 16 -34.58 -12.32 -11.73
N VAL A 17 -33.26 -12.55 -11.71
CA VAL A 17 -32.44 -11.95 -10.65
C VAL A 17 -32.24 -10.48 -11.04
N PRO A 18 -32.64 -9.50 -10.21
CA PRO A 18 -32.33 -8.11 -10.50
C PRO A 18 -30.81 -7.97 -10.54
N THR A 19 -30.26 -7.63 -11.71
CA THR A 19 -28.88 -7.19 -11.84
C THR A 19 -28.80 -5.83 -11.19
N ALA A 20 -28.47 -5.80 -9.90
CA ALA A 20 -28.02 -4.58 -9.24
C ALA A 20 -26.85 -4.05 -10.06
N HIS A 21 -27.11 -3.01 -10.86
CA HIS A 21 -26.05 -2.25 -11.51
C HIS A 21 -25.32 -1.56 -10.36
N ALA A 22 -24.16 -2.08 -9.99
CA ALA A 22 -23.25 -1.36 -9.11
C ALA A 22 -23.07 0.03 -9.74
N GLU A 23 -23.30 1.10 -8.97
CA GLU A 23 -22.91 2.44 -9.43
C GLU A 23 -21.47 2.37 -9.94
N PRO A 24 -21.15 3.05 -11.06
CA PRO A 24 -19.78 3.10 -11.53
C PRO A 24 -18.89 3.51 -10.37
N GLY A 25 -17.91 2.67 -10.03
CA GLY A 25 -16.93 2.96 -9.00
C GLY A 25 -16.30 4.34 -9.23
N ALA A 26 -15.75 4.93 -8.17
CA ALA A 26 -15.14 6.24 -8.29
C ALA A 26 -14.10 6.21 -9.41
N ASN A 27 -14.19 7.12 -10.40
CA ASN A 27 -13.20 7.18 -11.47
C ASN A 27 -11.84 7.67 -10.90
N THR A 28 -11.09 6.72 -10.36
CA THR A 28 -9.74 6.93 -9.82
C THR A 28 -8.73 7.09 -10.94
N GLY A 29 -9.04 6.57 -12.14
CA GLY A 29 -8.13 6.48 -13.28
C GLY A 29 -7.18 5.29 -13.25
N PHE A 30 -7.28 4.41 -12.25
CA PHE A 30 -6.55 3.14 -12.22
C PHE A 30 -7.40 2.04 -12.85
N ALA A 31 -6.78 1.13 -13.61
CA ALA A 31 -7.43 -0.07 -14.13
C ALA A 31 -7.23 -1.24 -13.15
N LEU A 32 -8.07 -2.28 -13.21
CA LEU A 32 -7.83 -3.50 -12.47
C LEU A 32 -6.47 -4.13 -12.85
N PRO A 33 -5.72 -4.70 -11.89
CA PRO A 33 -6.04 -4.82 -10.46
C PRO A 33 -5.71 -3.57 -9.63
N PHE A 34 -5.11 -2.54 -10.23
CA PHE A 34 -4.63 -1.35 -9.54
C PHE A 34 -5.73 -0.47 -8.95
N SER A 35 -6.97 -0.55 -9.44
CA SER A 35 -8.10 0.15 -8.81
C SER A 35 -8.54 -0.49 -7.49
N GLY A 36 -8.22 -1.76 -7.25
CA GLY A 36 -8.69 -2.50 -6.07
C GLY A 36 -10.16 -2.89 -6.17
N ALA A 37 -10.79 -3.14 -5.02
CA ALA A 37 -12.21 -3.47 -5.00
C ALA A 37 -13.07 -2.19 -5.18
N PRO A 38 -14.15 -2.23 -5.99
CA PRO A 38 -14.99 -1.06 -6.24
C PRO A 38 -15.51 -0.36 -4.98
N ALA A 39 -15.77 -1.14 -3.92
CA ALA A 39 -16.26 -0.64 -2.63
C ALA A 39 -15.24 0.24 -1.86
N PHE A 40 -13.96 0.24 -2.24
CA PHE A 40 -12.90 0.98 -1.56
C PHE A 40 -12.07 1.90 -2.47
N GLU A 41 -12.37 1.98 -3.76
CA GLU A 41 -11.68 2.84 -4.72
C GLU A 41 -11.55 4.31 -4.27
N TYR A 42 -12.56 4.82 -3.55
CA TYR A 42 -12.62 6.20 -3.05
C TYR A 42 -11.78 6.45 -1.79
N VAL A 43 -11.23 5.41 -1.17
CA VAL A 43 -10.45 5.49 0.08
C VAL A 43 -8.98 5.86 -0.21
N ALA A 44 -8.49 5.54 -1.39
CA ALA A 44 -7.12 5.84 -1.80
C ALA A 44 -6.85 7.36 -1.85
N PRO A 45 -5.58 7.79 -1.71
CA PRO A 45 -5.22 9.20 -1.87
C PRO A 45 -5.59 9.70 -3.25
N THR A 46 -5.94 10.98 -3.32
CA THR A 46 -6.30 11.63 -4.59
C THR A 46 -5.08 12.28 -5.24
N LYS A 47 -5.15 12.47 -6.56
CA LYS A 47 -4.12 13.17 -7.34
C LYS A 47 -4.04 14.64 -6.92
N THR A 48 -2.83 15.17 -6.77
CA THR A 48 -2.55 16.61 -6.68
C THR A 48 -1.36 16.97 -7.56
N THR A 49 -1.31 18.23 -8.01
CA THR A 49 -0.11 18.86 -8.60
C THR A 49 0.25 20.17 -7.88
N ALA A 50 -0.54 20.55 -6.86
CA ALA A 50 -0.32 21.75 -6.07
C ALA A 50 0.92 21.56 -5.16
N PRO A 51 1.98 22.38 -5.30
CA PRO A 51 3.22 22.22 -4.53
C PRO A 51 2.99 22.19 -3.01
N SER A 52 2.06 23.00 -2.50
CA SER A 52 1.73 23.04 -1.06
C SER A 52 1.11 21.76 -0.50
N LYS A 53 0.61 20.86 -1.37
CA LYS A 53 0.00 19.57 -0.98
C LYS A 53 0.91 18.37 -1.22
N ILE A 54 1.90 18.50 -2.10
CA ILE A 54 2.84 17.43 -2.40
C ILE A 54 3.60 17.08 -1.12
N ASN A 55 3.68 15.78 -0.84
CA ASN A 55 4.35 15.20 0.32
C ASN A 55 3.82 15.64 1.70
N GLN A 56 2.63 16.26 1.76
CA GLN A 56 2.00 16.56 3.04
C GLN A 56 1.46 15.28 3.69
N PRO A 57 1.59 15.14 5.03
CA PRO A 57 1.00 14.03 5.75
C PRO A 57 -0.52 14.10 5.76
N LEU A 58 -1.17 12.94 5.84
CA LEU A 58 -2.63 12.80 5.94
C LEU A 58 -3.22 13.58 7.13
N GLY A 59 -2.54 13.54 8.27
CA GLY A 59 -3.01 14.12 9.52
C GLY A 59 -3.98 13.22 10.28
N GLN A 60 -4.06 13.40 11.60
CA GLN A 60 -4.72 12.45 12.49
C GLN A 60 -6.23 12.33 12.23
N LYS A 61 -6.92 13.46 12.07
CA LYS A 61 -8.37 13.48 11.84
C LYS A 61 -8.75 12.73 10.55
N ALA A 62 -7.97 12.93 9.48
CA ALA A 62 -8.21 12.27 8.21
C ALA A 62 -7.86 10.78 8.29
N ALA A 63 -6.78 10.40 8.99
CA ALA A 63 -6.44 8.99 9.24
C ALA A 63 -7.56 8.26 10.00
N ASP A 64 -8.10 8.85 11.07
CA ASP A 64 -9.16 8.22 11.85
C ASP A 64 -10.46 8.09 11.03
N ALA A 65 -10.81 9.12 10.24
CA ALA A 65 -11.96 9.05 9.33
C ALA A 65 -11.78 7.98 8.24
N LEU A 66 -10.55 7.78 7.77
CA LEU A 66 -10.23 6.79 6.76
C LEU A 66 -10.26 5.37 7.33
N ALA A 67 -9.70 5.18 8.52
CA ALA A 67 -9.78 3.93 9.26
C ALA A 67 -11.23 3.47 9.40
N ALA A 68 -12.13 4.38 9.79
CA ALA A 68 -13.55 4.06 9.91
C ALA A 68 -14.17 3.58 8.58
N ARG A 69 -13.79 4.17 7.44
CA ARG A 69 -14.29 3.77 6.10
C ARG A 69 -13.82 2.38 5.68
N ILE A 70 -12.70 1.91 6.21
CA ILE A 70 -12.18 0.57 5.94
C ILE A 70 -12.51 -0.43 7.06
N GLY A 71 -13.33 -0.06 8.03
CA GLY A 71 -13.75 -0.94 9.13
C GLY A 71 -12.73 -1.07 10.26
N LEU A 72 -11.92 -0.04 10.50
CA LEU A 72 -11.01 0.07 11.64
C LEU A 72 -11.37 1.24 12.55
N HIS A 73 -11.11 1.07 13.84
CA HIS A 73 -11.24 2.09 14.87
C HIS A 73 -9.93 2.28 15.63
N ARG A 74 -9.79 3.43 16.31
CA ARG A 74 -8.60 3.72 17.13
C ARG A 74 -8.36 2.68 18.23
N SER A 75 -9.43 2.10 18.76
CA SER A 75 -9.39 1.01 19.76
C SER A 75 -8.81 -0.30 19.23
N ASP A 76 -8.81 -0.48 17.90
CA ASP A 76 -8.28 -1.69 17.27
C ASP A 76 -6.77 -1.65 17.17
N ALA A 77 -6.15 -0.46 17.29
CA ALA A 77 -4.71 -0.32 17.26
C ALA A 77 -4.04 -0.89 18.51
N LEU A 78 -2.77 -1.24 18.35
CA LEU A 78 -1.89 -1.62 19.45
C LEU A 78 -1.79 -0.51 20.49
N SER A 79 -1.70 -0.91 21.75
CA SER A 79 -1.28 0.02 22.81
C SER A 79 0.11 0.59 22.49
N PRO A 80 0.46 1.79 22.99
CA PRO A 80 1.79 2.37 22.76
C PRO A 80 2.95 1.45 23.17
N LYS A 81 2.76 0.61 24.20
CA LYS A 81 3.76 -0.39 24.61
C LYS A 81 3.87 -1.51 23.57
N GLN A 82 2.76 -2.13 23.17
CA GLN A 82 2.78 -3.19 22.16
C GLN A 82 3.35 -2.70 20.83
N ALA A 83 2.98 -1.49 20.39
CA ALA A 83 3.54 -0.89 19.18
C ALA A 83 5.06 -0.76 19.26
N ARG A 84 5.59 -0.23 20.38
CA ARG A 84 7.04 -0.13 20.61
C ARG A 84 7.71 -1.50 20.66
N ASP A 85 7.09 -2.48 21.31
CA ASP A 85 7.66 -3.82 21.42
C ASP A 85 7.73 -4.49 20.04
N LEU A 86 6.67 -4.40 19.22
CA LEU A 86 6.64 -4.94 17.87
C LEU A 86 7.75 -4.34 16.98
N VAL A 87 7.85 -3.00 16.92
CA VAL A 87 8.83 -2.32 16.04
C VAL A 87 10.27 -2.38 16.57
N SER A 88 10.48 -2.81 17.82
CA SER A 88 11.81 -3.06 18.39
C SER A 88 12.18 -4.54 18.48
N GLY A 89 11.29 -5.45 18.08
CA GLY A 89 11.51 -6.90 18.12
C GLY A 89 11.53 -7.45 19.55
N ARG A 90 10.79 -6.81 20.46
CA ARG A 90 10.58 -7.24 21.85
C ARG A 90 9.22 -7.95 21.97
N GLY A 91 8.82 -8.26 23.20
CA GLY A 91 7.62 -9.06 23.48
C GLY A 91 7.88 -10.56 23.32
N VAL A 92 6.85 -11.35 23.58
CA VAL A 92 6.90 -12.81 23.46
C VAL A 92 7.08 -13.16 21.97
N GLY A 93 8.10 -13.96 21.66
CA GLY A 93 8.45 -14.33 20.29
C GLY A 93 9.02 -13.19 19.45
N GLY A 94 9.55 -12.12 20.09
CA GLY A 94 10.11 -10.97 19.38
C GLY A 94 11.33 -11.31 18.52
N ASP A 95 11.40 -10.68 17.34
CA ASP A 95 12.50 -10.83 16.37
C ASP A 95 12.98 -9.44 15.93
N ARG A 96 14.25 -9.12 16.23
CA ARG A 96 14.88 -7.83 15.89
C ARG A 96 15.06 -7.62 14.40
N GLN A 97 15.29 -8.69 13.62
CA GLN A 97 15.46 -8.60 12.18
C GLN A 97 14.12 -8.37 11.47
N ALA A 98 13.07 -9.07 11.92
CA ALA A 98 11.71 -8.80 11.47
C ALA A 98 11.29 -7.36 11.82
N ALA A 99 11.56 -6.93 13.05
CA ALA A 99 11.27 -5.57 13.50
C ALA A 99 11.98 -4.49 12.69
N LYS A 100 13.27 -4.69 12.36
CA LYS A 100 14.02 -3.78 11.47
C LYS A 100 13.38 -3.66 10.08
N THR A 101 12.84 -4.76 9.55
CA THR A 101 12.14 -4.76 8.26
C THR A 101 10.82 -4.00 8.34
N ILE A 102 10.06 -4.19 9.43
CA ILE A 102 8.80 -3.50 9.70
C ILE A 102 9.05 -1.99 9.86
N ASP A 103 9.99 -1.60 10.72
CA ASP A 103 10.32 -0.18 10.99
C ASP A 103 10.78 0.55 9.72
N ALA A 104 11.67 -0.08 8.94
CA ALA A 104 12.10 0.47 7.66
C ALA A 104 10.94 0.61 6.66
N SER A 105 9.99 -0.34 6.66
CA SER A 105 8.81 -0.27 5.80
C SER A 105 7.90 0.91 6.19
N ILE A 106 7.67 1.10 7.49
CA ILE A 106 6.91 2.24 8.01
C ILE A 106 7.60 3.55 7.64
N ALA A 107 8.92 3.65 7.79
CA ALA A 107 9.67 4.85 7.41
C ALA A 107 9.50 5.21 5.93
N ILE A 108 9.56 4.21 5.03
CA ILE A 108 9.34 4.39 3.59
C ILE A 108 7.92 4.88 3.30
N LEU A 109 6.91 4.22 3.87
CA LEU A 109 5.50 4.50 3.59
C LEU A 109 4.99 5.79 4.23
N THR A 110 5.74 6.33 5.19
CA THR A 110 5.45 7.61 5.85
C THR A 110 6.37 8.75 5.40
N ASN A 111 7.07 8.60 4.27
CA ASN A 111 8.02 9.59 3.76
C ASN A 111 7.33 10.89 3.28
N THR A 112 7.09 11.78 4.23
CA THR A 112 6.42 13.08 4.06
C THR A 112 7.27 14.21 4.63
N VAL A 113 6.83 15.47 4.48
CA VAL A 113 7.59 16.63 4.98
C VAL A 113 7.90 16.56 6.48
N GLY A 114 7.07 15.84 7.26
CA GLY A 114 7.30 15.61 8.70
C GLY A 114 8.21 14.41 9.01
N ARG A 115 8.58 13.61 8.01
CA ARG A 115 9.36 12.35 8.15
C ARG A 115 10.25 12.13 6.91
N PRO A 116 11.26 12.99 6.69
CA PRO A 116 12.19 12.81 5.58
C PRO A 116 12.98 11.51 5.73
N MET A 117 13.29 10.87 4.60
CA MET A 117 14.19 9.72 4.54
C MET A 117 15.63 10.21 4.36
N LEU A 118 16.55 9.61 5.11
CA LEU A 118 17.96 9.95 5.05
C LEU A 118 18.71 8.92 4.18
N SER A 119 19.46 9.40 3.22
CA SER A 119 20.25 8.59 2.30
C SER A 119 21.68 9.08 2.22
N LYS A 120 22.63 8.16 2.01
CA LYS A 120 24.03 8.54 1.75
C LYS A 120 24.24 8.71 0.25
N ILE A 121 24.56 9.93 -0.18
CA ILE A 121 24.75 10.30 -1.58
C ILE A 121 26.09 11.04 -1.68
N ASN A 122 27.02 10.52 -2.49
CA ASN A 122 28.36 11.09 -2.64
C ASN A 122 29.07 11.37 -1.30
N GLY A 123 28.89 10.48 -0.32
CA GLY A 123 29.46 10.62 1.01
C GLY A 123 28.64 11.48 1.99
N GLN A 124 27.68 12.26 1.52
CA GLN A 124 26.86 13.16 2.33
C GLN A 124 25.52 12.52 2.71
N VAL A 125 25.00 12.85 3.90
CA VAL A 125 23.64 12.46 4.33
C VAL A 125 22.65 13.49 3.77
N VAL A 126 21.80 13.05 2.86
CA VAL A 126 20.83 13.89 2.16
C VAL A 126 19.41 13.49 2.59
N PRO A 127 18.59 14.41 3.10
CA PRO A 127 17.18 14.16 3.32
C PRO A 127 16.40 14.16 2.00
N SER A 128 15.42 13.26 1.86
CA SER A 128 14.52 13.19 0.71
C SER A 128 13.08 13.03 1.18
N VAL A 129 12.16 13.63 0.44
CA VAL A 129 10.72 13.55 0.68
C VAL A 129 10.01 13.29 -0.64
N LEU A 130 9.60 12.04 -0.86
CA LEU A 130 9.10 11.58 -2.15
C LEU A 130 7.83 10.72 -2.04
N GLY A 131 7.24 10.58 -0.85
CA GLY A 131 6.11 9.68 -0.62
C GLY A 131 4.91 9.92 -1.53
N SER A 132 4.58 11.16 -1.88
CA SER A 132 3.49 11.45 -2.82
C SER A 132 3.75 10.94 -4.24
N TYR A 133 5.01 10.74 -4.63
CA TYR A 133 5.36 10.17 -5.93
C TYR A 133 5.27 8.64 -5.95
N GLY A 134 5.08 8.00 -4.79
CA GLY A 134 5.12 6.55 -4.65
C GLY A 134 6.53 5.96 -4.83
N VAL A 135 7.58 6.76 -4.61
CA VAL A 135 8.98 6.35 -4.69
C VAL A 135 9.74 6.85 -3.47
N TYR A 136 10.92 6.31 -3.21
CA TYR A 136 11.78 6.72 -2.12
C TYR A 136 13.26 6.54 -2.48
N VAL A 137 14.14 7.20 -1.73
CA VAL A 137 15.59 7.00 -1.86
C VAL A 137 16.06 6.03 -0.78
N ASN A 138 16.67 4.92 -1.18
CA ASN A 138 17.24 3.97 -0.23
C ASN A 138 18.53 4.49 0.41
N THR A 139 19.06 3.78 1.39
CA THR A 139 20.24 4.22 2.16
C THR A 139 21.51 4.35 1.30
N ARG A 140 21.56 3.70 0.12
CA ARG A 140 22.66 3.76 -0.85
C ARG A 140 22.47 4.84 -1.91
N GLY A 141 21.47 5.71 -1.77
CA GLY A 141 21.21 6.80 -2.71
C GLY A 141 20.52 6.39 -4.01
N GLN A 142 19.91 5.20 -4.08
CA GLN A 142 19.11 4.79 -5.24
C GLN A 142 17.64 5.15 -5.03
N LEU A 143 17.04 5.80 -6.03
CA LEU A 143 15.61 6.01 -6.12
C LEU A 143 14.92 4.73 -6.60
N GLN A 144 13.84 4.34 -5.94
CA GLN A 144 13.05 3.16 -6.31
C GLN A 144 11.61 3.20 -5.78
N SER A 145 10.76 2.34 -6.32
CA SER A 145 9.41 2.09 -5.78
C SER A 145 9.50 1.33 -4.44
N PRO A 146 8.62 1.60 -3.45
CA PRO A 146 8.46 0.75 -2.27
C PRO A 146 8.13 -0.70 -2.61
N ALA A 147 7.56 -0.98 -3.77
CA ALA A 147 7.27 -2.36 -4.17
C ALA A 147 8.44 -3.06 -4.88
N ASN A 148 9.60 -2.41 -5.02
CA ASN A 148 10.81 -3.00 -5.59
C ASN A 148 11.22 -4.29 -4.84
N ALA A 149 11.76 -5.28 -5.57
CA ALA A 149 12.11 -6.60 -5.04
C ALA A 149 12.96 -6.55 -3.75
N ASP A 150 13.91 -5.61 -3.68
CA ASP A 150 14.83 -5.50 -2.54
C ASP A 150 14.33 -4.61 -1.40
N ALA A 151 13.22 -3.90 -1.60
CA ALA A 151 12.69 -2.96 -0.63
C ALA A 151 12.19 -3.69 0.64
N PRO A 152 12.39 -3.10 1.84
CA PRO A 152 11.82 -3.63 3.09
C PRO A 152 10.31 -3.87 2.99
N THR A 153 9.60 -2.96 2.33
CA THR A 153 8.15 -3.04 2.05
C THR A 153 7.74 -4.21 1.15
N ARG A 154 8.67 -4.77 0.37
CA ARG A 154 8.45 -6.03 -0.36
C ARG A 154 8.76 -7.24 0.52
N LYS A 155 9.83 -7.16 1.32
CA LYS A 155 10.27 -8.22 2.24
C LYS A 155 9.29 -8.42 3.39
N VAL A 156 8.59 -7.37 3.83
CA VAL A 156 7.59 -7.45 4.91
C VAL A 156 6.41 -8.35 4.55
N ASN A 157 6.13 -8.60 3.26
CA ASN A 157 5.04 -9.47 2.81
C ASN A 157 5.11 -10.87 3.44
N THR A 158 6.30 -11.42 3.65
CA THR A 158 6.46 -12.73 4.31
C THR A 158 6.19 -12.68 5.81
N LEU A 159 6.40 -11.54 6.44
CA LEU A 159 6.17 -11.32 7.88
C LEU A 159 4.68 -11.15 8.19
N ILE A 160 3.91 -10.57 7.26
CA ILE A 160 2.47 -10.30 7.42
C ILE A 160 1.57 -11.38 6.81
N ALA A 161 2.15 -12.32 6.05
CA ALA A 161 1.41 -13.43 5.48
C ALA A 161 0.64 -14.20 6.57
N PRO A 162 -0.50 -14.84 6.26
CA PRO A 162 -1.19 -15.70 7.21
C PRO A 162 -0.24 -16.72 7.84
N GLY A 163 -0.21 -16.76 9.18
CA GLY A 163 0.72 -17.62 9.93
C GLY A 163 2.15 -17.06 10.06
N GLY A 164 2.47 -15.91 9.47
CA GLY A 164 3.75 -15.23 9.60
C GLY A 164 3.98 -14.55 10.95
N TYR A 165 5.18 -13.95 11.09
CA TYR A 165 5.67 -13.32 12.32
C TYR A 165 4.65 -12.37 12.96
N VAL A 166 4.09 -11.43 12.20
CA VAL A 166 3.19 -10.40 12.76
C VAL A 166 1.94 -11.03 13.37
N GLY A 167 1.31 -11.99 12.68
CA GLY A 167 0.13 -12.67 13.19
C GLY A 167 0.43 -13.51 14.44
N GLN A 168 1.56 -14.21 14.47
CA GLN A 168 1.99 -14.98 15.65
C GLN A 168 2.29 -14.07 16.84
N TRP A 169 3.04 -12.99 16.60
CA TRP A 169 3.42 -12.02 17.62
C TRP A 169 2.19 -11.34 18.24
N LEU A 170 1.22 -10.92 17.42
CA LEU A 170 -0.01 -10.29 17.90
C LEU A 170 -0.79 -11.21 18.86
N ARG A 171 -0.92 -12.50 18.53
CA ARG A 171 -1.59 -13.47 19.41
C ARG A 171 -0.83 -13.70 20.71
N ALA A 172 0.50 -13.85 20.63
CA ALA A 172 1.35 -14.12 21.79
C ALA A 172 1.46 -12.93 22.77
N ASN A 173 1.18 -11.71 22.31
CA ASN A 173 1.32 -10.48 23.10
C ASN A 173 -0.03 -9.82 23.44
N GLY A 174 -1.11 -10.60 23.47
CA GLY A 174 -2.44 -10.16 23.89
C GLY A 174 -3.10 -9.14 22.95
N ALA A 175 -2.71 -9.12 21.67
CA ALA A 175 -3.24 -8.24 20.63
C ALA A 175 -4.11 -8.99 19.61
N THR A 176 -4.78 -10.05 20.04
CA THR A 176 -5.70 -10.82 19.19
C THR A 176 -6.85 -9.96 18.67
N HIS A 177 -7.35 -9.00 19.46
CA HIS A 177 -8.41 -8.08 19.01
C HIS A 177 -7.95 -7.26 17.80
N THR A 178 -6.72 -6.72 17.85
CA THR A 178 -6.09 -6.00 16.74
C THR A 178 -5.99 -6.85 15.48
N LEU A 179 -5.56 -8.11 15.62
CA LEU A 179 -5.47 -9.03 14.49
C LEU A 179 -6.84 -9.33 13.86
N VAL A 180 -7.86 -9.57 14.71
CA VAL A 180 -9.23 -9.81 14.24
C VAL A 180 -9.81 -8.58 13.55
N ALA A 181 -9.58 -7.38 14.10
CA ALA A 181 -10.02 -6.13 13.49
C ALA A 181 -9.37 -5.91 12.11
N LEU A 182 -8.05 -6.15 12.00
CA LEU A 182 -7.36 -6.10 10.71
C LEU A 182 -8.03 -7.03 9.69
N TYR A 183 -8.30 -8.28 10.06
CA TYR A 183 -8.91 -9.24 9.12
C TYR A 183 -10.39 -8.99 8.81
N ARG A 184 -11.10 -8.24 9.66
CA ARG A 184 -12.47 -7.78 9.38
C ARG A 184 -12.52 -6.49 8.54
N SER A 185 -11.40 -5.79 8.43
CA SER A 185 -11.27 -4.56 7.66
C SER A 185 -11.14 -4.81 6.15
N ALA A 186 -11.09 -3.73 5.37
CA ALA A 186 -10.81 -3.77 3.93
C ALA A 186 -9.46 -4.44 3.59
N TYR A 187 -8.54 -4.59 4.56
CA TYR A 187 -7.28 -5.30 4.36
C TYR A 187 -7.47 -6.66 3.67
N THR A 188 -8.39 -7.49 4.15
CA THR A 188 -8.61 -8.84 3.60
C THR A 188 -9.14 -8.79 2.17
N VAL A 189 -9.89 -7.75 1.82
CA VAL A 189 -10.47 -7.56 0.49
C VAL A 189 -9.41 -7.05 -0.49
N GLU A 190 -8.53 -6.16 -0.07
CA GLU A 190 -7.55 -5.49 -0.94
C GLU A 190 -6.24 -6.26 -1.14
N VAL A 191 -5.85 -7.13 -0.19
CA VAL A 191 -4.61 -7.92 -0.28
C VAL A 191 -4.48 -8.70 -1.61
N PRO A 192 -5.51 -9.42 -2.10
CA PRO A 192 -5.43 -10.13 -3.37
C PRO A 192 -5.11 -9.21 -4.56
N PHE A 193 -5.74 -8.03 -4.63
CA PHE A 193 -5.47 -7.06 -5.69
C PHE A 193 -4.04 -6.54 -5.62
N GLY A 194 -3.55 -6.25 -4.40
CA GLY A 194 -2.18 -5.79 -4.20
C GLY A 194 -1.13 -6.84 -4.58
N PHE A 195 -1.41 -8.11 -4.32
CA PHE A 195 -0.55 -9.22 -4.72
C PHE A 195 -0.46 -9.33 -6.25
N VAL A 196 -1.61 -9.34 -6.95
CA VAL A 196 -1.63 -9.41 -8.42
C VAL A 196 -0.96 -8.18 -9.03
N ALA A 197 -1.27 -6.98 -8.53
CA ALA A 197 -0.64 -5.73 -8.97
C ALA A 197 0.90 -5.80 -8.89
N GLN A 198 1.43 -6.33 -7.78
CA GLN A 198 2.86 -6.51 -7.58
C GLN A 198 3.51 -7.52 -8.54
N GLN A 199 2.78 -8.54 -8.98
CA GLN A 199 3.29 -9.54 -9.93
C GLN A 199 3.39 -9.01 -11.35
N ILE A 200 2.44 -8.17 -11.78
CA ILE A 200 2.35 -7.71 -13.17
C ILE A 200 3.11 -6.41 -13.45
N SER A 201 3.53 -5.66 -12.43
CA SER A 201 4.12 -4.32 -12.60
C SER A 201 5.61 -4.28 -12.98
N GLY A 202 6.21 -5.45 -13.28
CA GLY A 202 7.63 -5.56 -13.66
C GLY A 202 8.60 -5.03 -12.58
N ASP A 203 9.86 -4.78 -12.94
CA ASP A 203 10.89 -4.37 -11.96
C ASP A 203 10.75 -2.92 -11.49
N GLY A 204 10.24 -2.04 -12.37
CA GLY A 204 10.00 -0.63 -12.06
C GLY A 204 8.91 -0.42 -11.01
N GLN A 205 7.94 -1.34 -10.93
CA GLN A 205 6.84 -1.29 -9.96
C GLN A 205 6.13 0.08 -9.97
N LEU A 206 5.87 0.56 -11.19
CA LEU A 206 5.18 1.80 -11.53
C LEU A 206 3.81 1.48 -12.13
N VAL A 207 2.85 2.40 -11.99
CA VAL A 207 1.48 2.21 -12.46
C VAL A 207 1.01 3.42 -13.24
N THR A 208 0.29 3.14 -14.33
CA THR A 208 -0.40 4.17 -15.13
C THR A 208 -1.73 4.55 -14.50
N ASN A 209 -2.00 5.86 -14.45
CA ASN A 209 -3.29 6.46 -14.13
C ASN A 209 -3.77 7.29 -15.33
N THR A 210 -5.04 7.15 -15.72
CA THR A 210 -5.67 7.80 -16.88
C THR A 210 -6.75 8.82 -16.52
N LYS A 211 -6.83 9.22 -15.24
CA LYS A 211 -7.88 10.14 -14.77
C LYS A 211 -7.86 11.46 -15.55
N GLY A 212 -9.02 11.87 -16.06
CA GLY A 212 -9.17 13.10 -16.84
C GLY A 212 -8.57 13.00 -18.25
N GLY A 213 -8.47 11.79 -18.82
CA GLY A 213 -7.97 11.58 -20.19
C GLY A 213 -6.45 11.72 -20.36
N MET A 214 -5.72 12.01 -19.28
CA MET A 214 -4.27 12.15 -19.29
C MET A 214 -3.58 10.92 -18.72
N LYS A 215 -2.64 10.34 -19.47
CA LYS A 215 -1.78 9.26 -18.99
C LYS A 215 -0.70 9.83 -18.07
N THR A 216 -0.70 9.44 -16.81
CA THR A 216 0.32 9.80 -15.82
C THR A 216 0.82 8.55 -15.10
N THR A 217 2.05 8.58 -14.60
CA THR A 217 2.67 7.44 -13.92
C THR A 217 2.97 7.79 -12.47
N VAL A 218 2.72 6.86 -11.56
CA VAL A 218 3.04 6.98 -10.14
C VAL A 218 3.62 5.65 -9.64
N GLY A 219 4.37 5.67 -8.55
CA GLY A 219 4.80 4.43 -7.93
C GLY A 219 3.61 3.63 -7.41
N MET A 220 3.66 2.30 -7.59
CA MET A 220 2.52 1.44 -7.32
C MET A 220 2.01 1.47 -5.88
N SER A 221 2.84 1.88 -4.90
CA SER A 221 2.40 2.03 -3.51
C SER A 221 1.28 3.06 -3.33
N MET A 222 1.05 3.93 -4.33
CA MET A 222 -0.06 4.89 -4.36
C MET A 222 -1.32 4.34 -5.03
N ALA A 223 -1.25 3.16 -5.66
CA ALA A 223 -2.43 2.49 -6.17
C ALA A 223 -3.34 2.05 -5.00
N PRO A 224 -4.66 2.22 -5.11
CA PRO A 224 -5.62 1.92 -4.05
C PRO A 224 -5.36 0.66 -3.21
N PRO A 225 -5.20 -0.55 -3.79
CA PRO A 225 -5.07 -1.76 -2.99
C PRO A 225 -3.81 -1.74 -2.10
N LEU A 226 -2.66 -1.35 -2.65
CA LEU A 226 -1.42 -1.28 -1.87
C LEU A 226 -1.47 -0.17 -0.84
N TRP A 227 -2.01 0.99 -1.20
CA TRP A 227 -2.09 2.10 -0.27
C TRP A 227 -2.99 1.76 0.93
N ILE A 228 -4.15 1.16 0.69
CA ILE A 228 -5.11 0.76 1.73
C ILE A 228 -4.52 -0.34 2.63
N VAL A 229 -3.89 -1.36 2.04
CA VAL A 229 -3.23 -2.43 2.79
C VAL A 229 -2.13 -1.86 3.70
N ASN A 230 -1.27 -0.99 3.14
CA ASN A 230 -0.21 -0.33 3.90
C ASN A 230 -0.79 0.55 5.01
N PHE A 231 -1.83 1.32 4.72
CA PHE A 231 -2.51 2.16 5.70
C PHE A 231 -3.09 1.32 6.84
N ALA A 232 -3.83 0.25 6.55
CA ALA A 232 -4.43 -0.62 7.56
C ALA A 232 -3.36 -1.22 8.49
N LEU A 233 -2.28 -1.76 7.91
CA LEU A 233 -1.16 -2.33 8.67
C LEU A 233 -0.48 -1.28 9.56
N ILE A 234 -0.22 -0.07 9.05
CA ILE A 234 0.41 0.98 9.84
C ILE A 234 -0.56 1.51 10.90
N TYR A 235 -1.86 1.61 10.60
CA TYR A 235 -2.87 2.13 11.52
C TYR A 235 -3.04 1.23 12.73
N ILE A 236 -3.09 -0.10 12.53
CA ILE A 236 -3.14 -1.04 13.66
C ILE A 236 -1.86 -1.01 14.50
N VAL A 237 -0.70 -0.66 13.93
CA VAL A 237 0.54 -0.47 14.71
C VAL A 237 0.48 0.85 15.48
N SER A 238 0.12 1.95 14.81
CA SER A 238 -0.06 3.24 15.42
C SER A 238 -0.87 4.18 14.52
N PRO A 239 -2.04 4.66 14.96
CA PRO A 239 -2.82 5.66 14.23
C PRO A 239 -2.03 6.94 13.94
N ARG A 240 -1.08 7.28 14.82
CA ARG A 240 -0.19 8.44 14.64
C ARG A 240 0.82 8.24 13.49
N LEU A 241 1.31 7.01 13.30
CA LEU A 241 2.19 6.70 12.17
C LEU A 241 1.42 6.67 10.86
N ALA A 242 0.22 6.10 10.84
CA ALA A 242 -0.65 6.11 9.66
C ALA A 242 -1.04 7.52 9.23
N ALA A 243 -1.25 8.42 10.21
CA ALA A 243 -1.47 9.85 9.97
C ALA A 243 -0.29 10.56 9.28
N ALA A 244 0.90 9.96 9.27
CA ALA A 244 2.07 10.50 8.58
C ALA A 244 2.26 9.95 7.15
N MET A 245 1.37 9.08 6.68
CA MET A 245 1.35 8.66 5.27
C MET A 245 1.00 9.85 4.36
N PRO A 246 1.40 9.83 3.08
CA PRO A 246 1.06 10.89 2.12
C PRO A 246 -0.45 11.07 1.98
N ALA A 247 -0.93 12.31 2.12
CA ALA A 247 -2.34 12.67 1.95
C ALA A 247 -2.82 12.59 0.49
N TYR A 248 -1.89 12.81 -0.44
CA TYR A 248 -2.14 12.89 -1.87
C TYR A 248 -1.00 12.19 -2.61
N TRP A 249 -1.29 11.74 -3.82
CA TRP A 249 -0.26 11.33 -4.77
C TRP A 249 -0.07 12.38 -5.86
N THR A 250 1.11 12.39 -6.49
CA THR A 250 1.45 13.25 -7.64
C THR A 250 2.19 12.43 -8.68
N PRO A 251 2.05 12.72 -9.99
CA PRO A 251 2.79 12.01 -11.03
C PRO A 251 4.31 12.09 -10.85
N ILE A 252 5.00 11.00 -11.11
CA ILE A 252 6.46 10.97 -11.28
C ILE A 252 6.82 11.76 -12.54
N PRO A 253 7.86 12.62 -12.50
CA PRO A 253 8.34 13.31 -13.70
C PRO A 253 8.69 12.30 -14.82
N PRO A 254 8.31 12.57 -16.09
CA PRO A 254 8.52 11.61 -17.19
C PRO A 254 9.96 11.16 -17.38
N GLU A 255 10.94 12.04 -17.15
CA GLU A 255 12.37 11.74 -17.23
C GLU A 255 12.77 10.63 -16.26
N VAL A 256 12.19 10.68 -15.05
CA VAL A 256 12.45 9.71 -14.00
C VAL A 256 11.74 8.40 -14.29
N VAL A 257 10.51 8.44 -14.81
CA VAL A 257 9.77 7.25 -15.24
C VAL A 257 10.58 6.46 -16.28
N ARG A 258 11.02 7.13 -17.35
CA ARG A 258 11.82 6.49 -18.41
C ARG A 258 13.09 5.86 -17.87
N ALA A 259 13.75 6.54 -16.93
CA ALA A 259 14.97 6.04 -16.31
C ALA A 259 14.73 4.79 -15.46
N ILE A 260 13.64 4.75 -14.68
CA ILE A 260 13.27 3.59 -13.86
C ILE A 260 12.88 2.41 -14.77
N GLU A 261 12.10 2.65 -15.82
CA GLU A 261 11.66 1.61 -16.76
C GLU A 261 12.83 1.02 -17.57
N ALA A 262 13.83 1.83 -17.92
CA ALA A 262 15.03 1.37 -18.59
C ALA A 262 16.03 0.64 -17.65
N SER A 263 15.82 0.71 -16.34
CA SER A 263 16.69 0.07 -15.37
C SER A 263 16.31 -1.40 -15.17
N PRO A 264 17.24 -2.36 -15.33
CA PRO A 264 16.97 -3.79 -15.11
C PRO A 264 16.51 -4.14 -13.70
N THR A 265 16.71 -3.23 -12.73
CA THR A 265 16.31 -3.44 -11.34
C THR A 265 15.22 -2.48 -10.90
N GLY A 266 14.73 -1.59 -11.77
CA GLY A 266 13.82 -0.50 -11.39
C GLY A 266 14.44 0.53 -10.45
N GLN A 267 15.76 0.54 -10.29
CA GLN A 267 16.50 1.47 -9.42
C GLN A 267 17.35 2.42 -10.25
N VAL A 268 17.41 3.70 -9.86
CA VAL A 268 18.26 4.71 -10.52
C VAL A 268 18.99 5.60 -9.51
N PRO A 269 20.20 6.11 -9.81
CA PRO A 269 20.92 7.00 -8.88
C PRO A 269 20.17 8.32 -8.65
N TYR A 270 19.69 8.57 -7.43
CA TYR A 270 18.84 9.73 -7.12
C TYR A 270 19.54 11.07 -7.41
N ALA A 271 20.85 11.16 -7.18
CA ALA A 271 21.65 12.36 -7.45
C ALA A 271 21.51 12.89 -8.89
N ARG A 272 21.24 12.00 -9.86
CA ARG A 272 21.07 12.38 -11.28
C ARG A 272 19.67 12.91 -11.60
N TYR A 273 18.69 12.61 -10.75
CA TYR A 273 17.27 12.83 -11.04
C TYR A 273 16.57 13.74 -10.00
N GLN A 274 17.23 14.09 -8.90
CA GLN A 274 16.65 14.90 -7.83
C GLN A 274 16.03 16.23 -8.32
N GLN A 275 16.65 16.84 -9.33
CA GLN A 275 16.23 18.12 -9.92
C GLN A 275 14.85 18.10 -10.61
N TYR A 276 14.30 16.90 -10.89
CA TYR A 276 12.99 16.77 -11.51
C TYR A 276 11.84 16.79 -10.50
N PHE A 277 12.13 16.58 -9.21
CA PHE A 277 11.13 16.61 -8.14
C PHE A 277 10.89 18.03 -7.63
N ARG A 278 9.69 18.27 -7.07
CA ARG A 278 9.25 19.59 -6.56
C ARG A 278 9.27 19.61 -5.03
#